data_AF-A0A254N9I5-F1
#
_entry.id   AF-A0A254N9I5-F1
#
_cell.length_a   1.000
_cell.length_b   1.000
_cell.length_c   1.000
_cell.angle_alpha   90.00
_cell.angle_beta   90.00
_cell.angle_gamma   90.00
#
_symmetry.space_group_name_H-M   'P 1'
#
loop_
_entity.id
_entity.type
_entity.pdbx_description
1 polymer ?
#
loop_
_entity_poly.entity_id
_entity_poly.type
_entity_poly.pdbx_seq_one_letter_code
_entity_poly.pdbx_strand_id
1 'polypeptide(L)'
;MTAAATTAPAPATAISAVAPSPAPSPATATATVSATAAAAPSPDRTILGASADIVGLQSTLLTSTTTPGVSLLTAAAAATPPATNVLTATTTTSTANASCKVSYAVPASLTTTTPAPRPSVGGVFYTNAELAVWKQRLASGPFLKANDFTKGSPGDWERISQNAADFIKNGDKGPLTTSAADEYSRLGTGARDAAFLFLMTADGNAFTAVKTYLLAQVKNPVVDFPARLCLTDNSNWNPDSYYYQASWLLRYVATYDFVRSALSSADRVTVENFIRRNAYMLATQMDAALANLFPNRLKGDYSKKLWVATATNGIVSWWSKRYDTNGDCKVDSSDMASAAPVYAYVRADGVVGPRITELSQFYNNRRAATALTFGAAGLVLGDAVLISSAKRYVFEWLTYGVWPDGSQGEYARNGDYCIPQQGVIYSAANTASAALLATLLSRQNDTTLTAFKTRDGLFGSESTGTAPDKTLALAVQTQLGLINGTIKWYYHKPWLPKQTPVEADAMTGFRSYYMKSTKPLENYQELGLLPAAKILPSTNIAGIALRDKAVTSLPFPGATGNSVTTGWGNWNDPFNALPAALLIRP
;
A
#
# COMPACT_ATOMS: atom_id res chain seq x y z
N MET A 1 15.90 3.55 -76.07
CA MET A 1 15.47 4.97 -76.11
C MET A 1 14.06 4.96 -75.56
N THR A 2 13.74 5.42 -74.35
CA THR A 2 14.12 6.66 -73.64
C THR A 2 14.02 6.42 -72.13
N ALA A 3 14.68 7.29 -71.37
CA ALA A 3 15.00 7.16 -69.95
C ALA A 3 13.88 7.59 -68.97
N ALA A 4 14.15 7.28 -67.71
CA ALA A 4 13.39 7.48 -66.49
C ALA A 4 12.88 8.89 -66.20
N ALA A 5 11.76 8.97 -65.46
CA ALA A 5 11.42 10.10 -64.60
C ALA A 5 10.79 9.57 -63.30
N THR A 6 11.54 9.73 -62.20
CA THR A 6 11.13 9.55 -60.81
C THR A 6 10.34 10.76 -60.34
N THR A 7 9.13 10.56 -59.79
CA THR A 7 8.37 11.58 -59.06
C THR A 7 8.39 11.27 -57.56
N ALA A 8 8.90 12.23 -56.79
CA ALA A 8 8.90 12.24 -55.34
C ALA A 8 7.50 12.59 -54.79
N PRO A 9 7.11 12.08 -53.61
CA PRO A 9 5.86 12.48 -52.95
C PRO A 9 5.99 13.83 -52.24
N ALA A 10 4.88 14.56 -52.24
CA ALA A 10 4.71 15.92 -51.71
C ALA A 10 4.95 16.03 -50.19
N PRO A 11 5.37 17.23 -49.69
CA PRO A 11 5.61 17.46 -48.27
C PRO A 11 4.32 17.52 -47.46
N ALA A 12 4.37 16.94 -46.26
CA ALA A 12 3.32 16.99 -45.25
C ALA A 12 3.07 18.43 -44.78
N THR A 13 1.80 18.82 -44.79
CA THR A 13 1.29 20.09 -44.29
C THR A 13 1.51 20.19 -42.77
N ALA A 14 2.25 21.21 -42.34
CA ALA A 14 2.42 21.54 -40.94
C ALA A 14 1.09 22.04 -40.35
N ILE A 15 0.58 21.35 -39.33
CA ILE A 15 -0.53 21.83 -38.50
C ILE A 15 0.06 22.85 -37.52
N SER A 16 -0.29 24.12 -37.74
CA SER A 16 0.08 25.23 -36.88
C SER A 16 -0.63 25.11 -35.53
N ALA A 17 0.14 25.02 -34.45
CA ALA A 17 -0.39 25.02 -33.09
C ALA A 17 -0.90 26.44 -32.75
N VAL A 18 -2.19 26.55 -32.50
CA VAL A 18 -2.81 27.76 -31.95
C VAL A 18 -2.34 27.93 -30.50
N ALA A 19 -1.65 29.05 -30.23
CA ALA A 19 -1.24 29.42 -28.88
C ALA A 19 -2.48 29.67 -27.99
N PRO A 20 -2.49 29.20 -26.73
CA PRO A 20 -3.56 29.51 -25.80
C PRO A 20 -3.56 31.00 -25.43
N SER A 21 -4.75 31.60 -25.47
CA SER A 21 -5.00 32.99 -25.10
C SER A 21 -4.60 33.25 -23.63
N PRO A 22 -3.98 34.41 -23.30
CA PRO A 22 -3.63 34.76 -21.93
C PRO A 22 -4.89 34.97 -21.07
N ALA A 23 -4.84 34.42 -19.86
CA ALA A 23 -5.87 34.60 -18.85
C ALA A 23 -6.01 36.09 -18.44
N PRO A 24 -7.22 36.59 -18.15
CA PRO A 24 -7.42 37.97 -17.74
C PRO A 24 -6.81 38.25 -16.36
N SER A 25 -6.08 39.37 -16.26
CA SER A 25 -5.54 39.90 -15.00
C SER A 25 -6.65 40.15 -13.96
N PRO A 26 -6.46 39.78 -12.68
CA PRO A 26 -7.40 40.14 -11.64
C PRO A 26 -7.26 41.63 -11.29
N ALA A 27 -8.41 42.31 -11.28
CA ALA A 27 -8.55 43.70 -10.89
C ALA A 27 -8.20 43.90 -9.41
N THR A 28 -7.41 44.93 -9.14
CA THR A 28 -7.02 45.41 -7.82
C THR A 28 -8.24 46.02 -7.11
N ALA A 29 -8.79 45.31 -6.12
CA ALA A 29 -9.78 45.87 -5.20
C ALA A 29 -9.09 46.26 -3.90
N THR A 30 -8.91 47.57 -3.71
CA THR A 30 -8.38 48.18 -2.50
C THR A 30 -9.45 48.17 -1.41
N ALA A 31 -9.28 47.36 -0.37
CA ALA A 31 -10.12 47.39 0.82
C ALA A 31 -9.38 48.11 1.96
N THR A 32 -9.91 49.27 2.32
CA THR A 32 -9.50 50.09 3.47
C THR A 32 -9.89 49.38 4.77
N VAL A 33 -8.92 49.09 5.64
CA VAL A 33 -9.19 48.60 7.01
C VAL A 33 -8.96 49.74 7.99
N SER A 34 -10.05 50.24 8.56
CA SER A 34 -10.04 51.14 9.71
C SER A 34 -9.75 50.36 10.98
N ALA A 35 -8.74 50.81 11.73
CA ALA A 35 -8.43 50.34 13.06
C ALA A 35 -9.49 50.85 14.07
N THR A 36 -9.93 49.99 14.97
CA THR A 36 -10.59 50.41 16.21
C THR A 36 -10.04 49.56 17.35
N ALA A 37 -9.60 50.26 18.39
CA ALA A 37 -8.89 49.72 19.53
C ALA A 37 -9.83 49.28 20.67
N ALA A 38 -9.28 48.38 21.49
CA ALA A 38 -9.53 48.17 22.92
C ALA A 38 -10.84 47.47 23.38
N ALA A 39 -10.67 46.29 23.99
CA ALA A 39 -11.05 46.05 25.39
C ALA A 39 -10.41 44.74 25.91
N ALA A 40 -9.81 44.80 27.09
CA ALA A 40 -9.22 43.67 27.82
C ALA A 40 -10.30 42.77 28.47
N PRO A 41 -9.98 41.51 28.84
CA PRO A 41 -10.71 40.83 29.88
C PRO A 41 -9.83 40.43 31.09
N SER A 42 -10.38 40.71 32.26
CA SER A 42 -9.95 40.30 33.60
C SER A 42 -10.09 38.79 33.81
N PRO A 43 -9.29 38.16 34.70
CA PRO A 43 -9.49 36.78 35.12
C PRO A 43 -10.41 36.72 36.33
N ASP A 44 -11.43 35.86 36.30
CA ASP A 44 -11.93 35.12 37.46
C ASP A 44 -13.17 34.31 37.08
N ARG A 45 -13.07 32.97 37.20
CA ARG A 45 -14.18 32.13 37.66
C ARG A 45 -13.67 30.73 38.01
N THR A 46 -13.52 30.52 39.30
CA THR A 46 -13.62 29.25 40.01
C THR A 46 -14.97 28.60 39.75
N ILE A 47 -14.99 27.35 39.28
CA ILE A 47 -16.09 26.40 39.55
C ILE A 47 -15.47 25.07 39.97
N LEU A 48 -15.84 24.65 41.18
CA LEU A 48 -15.60 23.37 41.80
C LEU A 48 -16.51 22.28 41.20
N GLY A 49 -16.00 21.05 41.15
CA GLY A 49 -16.79 19.84 41.37
C GLY A 49 -17.13 18.99 40.14
N ALA A 50 -16.39 17.89 39.95
CA ALA A 50 -16.89 16.53 40.19
C ALA A 50 -15.88 15.49 39.69
N SER A 51 -15.51 14.61 40.61
CA SER A 51 -14.72 13.39 40.45
C SER A 51 -15.52 12.25 39.81
N ALA A 52 -14.88 11.40 38.99
CA ALA A 52 -15.13 9.95 38.93
C ALA A 52 -14.04 9.22 38.10
N ASP A 53 -13.20 8.47 38.81
CA ASP A 53 -12.77 7.10 38.55
C ASP A 53 -12.10 6.70 37.23
N ILE A 54 -10.76 6.64 37.29
CA ILE A 54 -9.93 5.74 36.48
C ILE A 54 -9.89 4.39 37.20
N VAL A 55 -10.65 3.41 36.70
CA VAL A 55 -10.53 2.01 37.14
C VAL A 55 -9.27 1.40 36.56
N GLY A 56 -8.36 1.01 37.45
CA GLY A 56 -7.12 0.31 37.14
C GLY A 56 -7.34 -1.12 36.67
N LEU A 57 -6.60 -1.50 35.62
CA LEU A 57 -6.39 -2.89 35.25
C LEU A 57 -5.20 -3.43 36.07
N GLN A 58 -5.50 -4.16 37.16
CA GLN A 58 -4.53 -5.02 37.81
C GLN A 58 -4.31 -6.27 36.95
N SER A 59 -3.09 -6.43 36.43
CA SER A 59 -2.61 -7.63 35.78
C SER A 59 -2.15 -8.63 36.85
N THR A 60 -2.77 -9.80 36.89
CA THR A 60 -2.32 -10.96 37.66
C THR A 60 -1.01 -11.49 37.09
N LEU A 61 0.07 -11.36 37.86
CA LEU A 61 1.37 -11.95 37.55
C LEU A 61 1.29 -13.48 37.63
N LEU A 62 1.44 -14.14 36.49
CA LEU A 62 1.91 -15.52 36.40
C LEU A 62 3.42 -15.47 36.09
N THR A 63 4.23 -15.81 37.08
CA THR A 63 5.68 -15.99 36.92
C THR A 63 5.95 -17.28 36.15
N SER A 64 6.36 -17.18 34.89
CA SER A 64 6.95 -18.30 34.15
C SER A 64 8.47 -18.13 34.10
N THR A 65 9.17 -19.16 34.56
CA THR A 65 10.63 -19.29 34.47
C THR A 65 11.01 -19.67 33.05
N THR A 66 11.70 -18.79 32.34
CA THR A 66 12.17 -19.02 30.96
C THR A 66 13.47 -19.82 30.93
N THR A 67 13.47 -20.90 30.16
CA THR A 67 14.67 -21.64 29.72
C THR A 67 15.08 -21.09 28.35
N PRO A 68 16.37 -20.88 28.04
CA PRO A 68 16.77 -20.35 26.74
C PRO A 68 16.83 -21.45 25.67
N GLY A 69 16.23 -21.20 24.50
CA GLY A 69 16.74 -21.72 23.23
C GLY A 69 15.91 -22.75 22.46
N VAL A 70 14.71 -22.39 22.00
CA VAL A 70 14.15 -22.92 20.74
C VAL A 70 13.40 -21.76 20.04
N SER A 71 13.77 -21.44 18.80
CA SER A 71 13.11 -20.40 18.00
C SER A 71 11.65 -20.78 17.74
N LEU A 72 10.71 -19.93 18.15
CA LEU A 72 9.26 -20.18 18.17
C LEU A 72 8.57 -20.05 16.80
N LEU A 73 9.29 -19.73 15.73
CA LEU A 73 8.75 -19.80 14.37
C LEU A 73 8.30 -21.22 13.98
N THR A 74 8.73 -22.26 14.69
CA THR A 74 8.22 -23.63 14.55
C THR A 74 6.84 -23.83 15.18
N ALA A 75 6.49 -23.11 16.25
CA ALA A 75 5.22 -23.30 16.96
C ALA A 75 4.05 -22.55 16.28
N ALA A 76 4.29 -21.35 15.73
CA ALA A 76 3.28 -20.66 14.91
C ALA A 76 3.06 -21.34 13.53
N ALA A 77 4.03 -22.14 13.07
CA ALA A 77 3.89 -22.97 11.88
C ALA A 77 3.14 -24.29 12.12
N ALA A 78 2.80 -24.64 13.38
CA ALA A 78 2.17 -25.92 13.73
C ALA A 78 0.74 -26.12 13.18
N ALA A 79 0.13 -25.09 12.57
CA ALA A 79 -1.15 -25.20 11.86
C ALA A 79 -1.02 -25.14 10.33
N THR A 80 0.19 -25.02 9.78
CA THR A 80 0.42 -25.18 8.33
C THR A 80 0.81 -26.62 8.05
N PRO A 81 0.03 -27.38 7.25
CA PRO A 81 0.43 -28.72 6.85
C PRO A 81 1.83 -28.66 6.24
N PRO A 82 2.71 -29.64 6.52
CA PRO A 82 4.06 -29.64 5.98
C PRO A 82 3.97 -29.54 4.46
N ALA A 83 4.51 -28.45 3.90
CA ALA A 83 4.53 -28.18 2.48
C ALA A 83 5.47 -29.17 1.79
N THR A 84 5.04 -30.42 1.66
CA THR A 84 5.78 -31.50 0.98
C THR A 84 5.66 -31.41 -0.53
N ASN A 85 4.71 -30.60 -1.04
CA ASN A 85 4.59 -30.23 -2.45
C ASN A 85 4.68 -28.71 -2.61
N VAL A 86 5.80 -28.10 -2.23
CA VAL A 86 6.11 -26.77 -2.77
C VAL A 86 6.30 -26.99 -4.27
N LEU A 87 5.32 -26.57 -5.07
CA LEU A 87 5.48 -26.37 -6.51
C LEU A 87 6.60 -25.34 -6.67
N THR A 88 7.83 -25.84 -6.66
CA THR A 88 9.02 -25.01 -6.65
C THR A 88 9.24 -24.66 -8.11
N ALA A 89 8.89 -23.43 -8.47
CA ALA A 89 9.24 -22.90 -9.77
C ALA A 89 10.72 -23.15 -10.02
N THR A 90 11.03 -23.83 -11.12
CA THR A 90 12.42 -24.12 -11.47
C THR A 90 12.99 -22.86 -12.12
N THR A 91 14.01 -22.27 -11.51
CA THR A 91 14.75 -21.17 -12.13
C THR A 91 15.67 -21.76 -13.19
N THR A 92 15.42 -21.43 -14.46
CA THR A 92 16.34 -21.75 -15.55
C THR A 92 17.17 -20.53 -15.88
N THR A 93 18.48 -20.70 -15.93
CA THR A 93 19.38 -19.75 -16.60
C THR A 93 19.10 -19.83 -18.09
N SER A 94 18.30 -18.89 -18.58
CA SER A 94 17.85 -18.84 -19.96
C SER A 94 18.74 -17.88 -20.74
N THR A 95 19.24 -18.33 -21.90
CA THR A 95 19.90 -17.48 -22.90
C THR A 95 18.92 -16.79 -23.85
N ALA A 96 17.60 -17.06 -23.72
CA ALA A 96 16.59 -16.64 -24.69
C ALA A 96 16.13 -15.18 -24.55
N ASN A 97 16.41 -14.52 -23.41
CA ASN A 97 16.22 -13.08 -23.25
C ASN A 97 17.56 -12.46 -22.87
N ALA A 98 18.21 -11.78 -23.82
CA ALA A 98 19.51 -11.15 -23.60
C ALA A 98 19.54 -10.13 -22.43
N SER A 99 18.38 -9.71 -21.92
CA SER A 99 18.24 -8.80 -20.77
C SER A 99 18.02 -9.48 -19.42
N CYS A 100 17.73 -10.80 -19.38
CA CYS A 100 17.51 -11.54 -18.13
C CYS A 100 18.71 -12.43 -17.78
N LYS A 101 19.22 -12.29 -16.55
CA LYS A 101 20.19 -13.24 -15.98
C LYS A 101 19.52 -14.50 -15.45
N VAL A 102 18.31 -14.38 -14.91
CA VAL A 102 17.47 -15.50 -14.44
C VAL A 102 16.03 -15.22 -14.83
N SER A 103 15.40 -16.15 -15.53
CA SER A 103 13.99 -16.07 -15.92
C SER A 103 13.14 -17.03 -15.10
N TYR A 104 11.85 -16.71 -14.98
CA TYR A 104 10.86 -17.59 -14.39
C TYR A 104 10.30 -18.55 -15.46
N ALA A 105 10.37 -19.86 -15.21
CA ALA A 105 9.72 -20.86 -16.05
C ALA A 105 8.42 -21.31 -15.38
N VAL A 106 7.28 -21.10 -16.06
CA VAL A 106 5.97 -21.52 -15.57
C VAL A 106 5.91 -23.06 -15.53
N PRO A 107 5.68 -23.71 -14.37
CA PRO A 107 5.42 -25.14 -14.34
C PRO A 107 4.13 -25.47 -15.09
N ALA A 108 4.15 -26.51 -15.93
CA ALA A 108 2.95 -26.97 -16.67
C ALA A 108 1.78 -27.31 -15.73
N SER A 109 2.09 -27.77 -14.52
CA SER A 109 1.13 -28.07 -13.45
C SER A 109 0.34 -26.85 -12.95
N LEU A 110 0.74 -25.62 -13.28
CA LEU A 110 -0.03 -24.41 -12.97
C LEU A 110 -1.21 -24.16 -13.91
N THR A 111 -1.39 -24.95 -14.98
CA THR A 111 -2.55 -24.79 -15.86
C THR A 111 -3.65 -25.74 -15.41
N THR A 112 -4.85 -25.21 -15.13
CA THR A 112 -6.03 -26.00 -14.78
C THR A 112 -7.04 -26.02 -15.92
N THR A 113 -7.83 -27.08 -16.01
CA THR A 113 -8.95 -27.23 -16.97
C THR A 113 -10.31 -26.93 -16.33
N THR A 114 -10.36 -26.84 -15.01
CA THR A 114 -11.57 -26.51 -14.25
C THR A 114 -11.42 -25.14 -13.59
N PRO A 115 -12.51 -24.36 -13.50
CA PRO A 115 -12.50 -23.13 -12.73
C PRO A 115 -12.23 -23.41 -11.25
N ALA A 116 -11.53 -22.51 -10.58
CA ALA A 116 -11.37 -22.52 -9.13
C ALA A 116 -12.74 -22.43 -8.42
N PRO A 117 -12.86 -22.95 -7.20
CA PRO A 117 -14.08 -22.77 -6.43
C PRO A 117 -14.35 -21.28 -6.17
N ARG A 118 -15.64 -20.92 -6.06
CA ARG A 118 -16.06 -19.60 -5.59
C ARG A 118 -16.35 -19.68 -4.09
N PRO A 119 -16.19 -18.57 -3.35
CA PRO A 119 -16.74 -18.47 -2.00
C PRO A 119 -18.24 -18.83 -1.98
N SER A 120 -18.71 -19.47 -0.92
CA SER A 120 -20.12 -19.84 -0.76
C SER A 120 -21.05 -18.64 -0.59
N VAL A 121 -20.49 -17.50 -0.17
CA VAL A 121 -21.20 -16.24 0.06
C VAL A 121 -20.36 -15.08 -0.47
N GLY A 122 -20.88 -14.33 -1.45
CA GLY A 122 -20.19 -13.16 -2.04
C GLY A 122 -18.99 -13.51 -2.92
N GLY A 123 -17.98 -12.64 -2.88
CA GLY A 123 -16.67 -12.80 -3.52
C GLY A 123 -15.53 -12.79 -2.49
N VAL A 124 -14.30 -12.69 -2.96
CA VAL A 124 -13.13 -12.50 -2.08
C VAL A 124 -13.07 -11.06 -1.57
N PHE A 125 -13.38 -10.09 -2.43
CA PHE A 125 -13.32 -8.66 -2.12
C PHE A 125 -14.59 -8.09 -1.47
N TYR A 126 -15.63 -8.90 -1.34
CA TYR A 126 -16.91 -8.50 -0.72
C TYR A 126 -17.68 -9.69 -0.19
N THR A 127 -18.47 -9.47 0.85
CA THR A 127 -19.51 -10.42 1.31
C THR A 127 -20.89 -10.01 0.79
N ASN A 128 -21.87 -10.91 0.82
CA ASN A 128 -23.25 -10.56 0.47
C ASN A 128 -23.85 -9.49 1.42
N ALA A 129 -23.49 -9.53 2.70
CA ALA A 129 -23.92 -8.54 3.68
C ALA A 129 -23.35 -7.15 3.34
N GLU A 130 -22.06 -7.07 3.04
CA GLU A 130 -21.42 -5.83 2.58
C GLU A 130 -22.07 -5.32 1.28
N LEU A 131 -22.28 -6.19 0.29
CA LEU A 131 -22.93 -5.82 -0.97
C LEU A 131 -24.35 -5.26 -0.77
N ALA A 132 -25.13 -5.84 0.14
CA ALA A 132 -26.46 -5.33 0.47
C ALA A 132 -26.40 -3.91 1.05
N VAL A 133 -25.48 -3.66 1.99
CA VAL A 133 -25.24 -2.32 2.55
C VAL A 133 -24.83 -1.34 1.45
N TRP A 134 -23.93 -1.74 0.56
CA TRP A 134 -23.48 -0.87 -0.53
C TRP A 134 -24.64 -0.50 -1.46
N LYS A 135 -25.51 -1.47 -1.80
CA LYS A 135 -26.67 -1.24 -2.66
C LYS A 135 -27.67 -0.29 -2.01
N GLN A 136 -27.89 -0.45 -0.70
CA GLN A 136 -28.70 0.49 0.07
C GLN A 136 -28.11 1.91 0.03
N ARG A 137 -26.79 2.05 0.14
CA ARG A 137 -26.12 3.36 0.07
C ARG A 137 -26.26 4.01 -1.29
N LEU A 138 -26.43 3.27 -2.38
CA LEU A 138 -26.71 3.89 -3.68
C LEU A 138 -28.08 4.57 -3.76
N ALA A 139 -29.02 4.22 -2.86
CA ALA A 139 -30.34 4.84 -2.83
C ALA A 139 -30.35 6.16 -2.03
N SER A 140 -29.62 6.22 -0.91
CA SER A 140 -29.69 7.35 0.02
C SER A 140 -28.44 7.57 0.89
N GLY A 141 -27.35 6.86 0.61
CA GLY A 141 -26.13 6.93 1.38
C GLY A 141 -25.24 8.13 1.01
N PRO A 142 -24.17 8.35 1.78
CA PRO A 142 -23.17 9.38 1.47
C PRO A 142 -22.27 8.99 0.29
N PHE A 143 -21.55 9.98 -0.24
CA PHE A 143 -20.55 9.86 -1.31
C PHE A 143 -21.12 9.47 -2.69
N LEU A 144 -22.40 9.76 -2.91
CA LEU A 144 -23.02 9.66 -4.23
C LEU A 144 -22.60 10.83 -5.12
N LYS A 145 -22.53 12.03 -4.55
CA LYS A 145 -22.17 13.29 -5.22
C LYS A 145 -21.13 14.04 -4.40
N ALA A 146 -20.36 14.90 -5.06
CA ALA A 146 -19.40 15.74 -4.34
C ALA A 146 -20.10 16.60 -3.28
N ASN A 147 -19.53 16.62 -2.06
CA ASN A 147 -20.02 17.35 -0.89
C ASN A 147 -21.35 16.87 -0.28
N ASP A 148 -21.87 15.69 -0.64
CA ASP A 148 -23.16 15.21 -0.13
C ASP A 148 -23.13 14.63 1.31
N PHE A 149 -21.93 14.29 1.81
CA PHE A 149 -21.73 13.87 3.20
C PHE A 149 -21.27 15.03 4.07
N THR A 150 -20.22 15.72 3.62
CA THR A 150 -19.68 16.93 4.24
C THR A 150 -18.93 17.74 3.19
N LYS A 151 -18.69 19.03 3.43
CA LYS A 151 -17.89 19.86 2.51
C LYS A 151 -16.51 19.22 2.29
N GLY A 152 -16.15 18.99 1.03
CA GLY A 152 -14.93 18.32 0.59
C GLY A 152 -15.09 16.82 0.36
N SER A 153 -16.20 16.19 0.76
CA SER A 153 -16.42 14.76 0.49
C SER A 153 -16.50 14.46 -1.00
N PRO A 154 -15.95 13.33 -1.50
CA PRO A 154 -16.01 12.99 -2.91
C PRO A 154 -17.41 12.51 -3.30
N GLY A 155 -17.75 12.70 -4.58
CA GLY A 155 -18.82 11.96 -5.24
C GLY A 155 -18.28 10.66 -5.81
N ASP A 156 -17.95 9.70 -4.95
CA ASP A 156 -17.35 8.43 -5.37
C ASP A 156 -18.22 7.70 -6.38
N TRP A 157 -19.55 7.66 -6.17
CA TRP A 157 -20.44 6.98 -7.10
C TRP A 157 -20.52 7.67 -8.47
N GLU A 158 -20.63 9.00 -8.49
CA GLU A 158 -20.61 9.79 -9.72
C GLU A 158 -19.31 9.58 -10.51
N ARG A 159 -18.16 9.62 -9.82
CA ARG A 159 -16.85 9.34 -10.42
C ARG A 159 -16.79 7.92 -11.01
N ILE A 160 -17.23 6.92 -10.26
CA ILE A 160 -17.24 5.52 -10.72
C ILE A 160 -18.14 5.35 -11.93
N SER A 161 -19.35 5.93 -11.88
CA SER A 161 -20.32 5.85 -12.96
C SER A 161 -19.78 6.50 -14.24
N GLN A 162 -19.12 7.65 -14.12
CA GLN A 162 -18.47 8.34 -15.23
C GLN A 162 -17.32 7.50 -15.82
N ASN A 163 -16.39 7.02 -14.97
CA ASN A 163 -15.28 6.16 -15.40
C ASN A 163 -15.77 4.88 -16.08
N ALA A 164 -16.82 4.27 -15.54
CA ALA A 164 -17.45 3.08 -16.10
C ALA A 164 -18.08 3.38 -17.47
N ALA A 165 -18.83 4.47 -17.60
CA ALA A 165 -19.43 4.88 -18.86
C ALA A 165 -18.36 5.17 -19.94
N ASP A 166 -17.29 5.88 -19.58
CA ASP A 166 -16.18 6.15 -20.49
C ASP A 166 -15.47 4.87 -20.92
N PHE A 167 -15.29 3.91 -20.01
CA PHE A 167 -14.72 2.59 -20.33
C PHE A 167 -15.66 1.75 -21.20
N ILE A 168 -16.96 1.72 -20.93
CA ILE A 168 -17.94 0.98 -21.74
C ILE A 168 -17.94 1.53 -23.17
N LYS A 169 -17.83 2.85 -23.33
CA LYS A 169 -17.83 3.52 -24.64
C LYS A 169 -16.51 3.34 -25.39
N ASN A 170 -15.37 3.51 -24.72
CA ASN A 170 -14.07 3.65 -25.38
C ASN A 170 -13.15 2.42 -25.20
N GLY A 171 -13.49 1.52 -24.28
CA GLY A 171 -12.62 0.46 -23.80
C GLY A 171 -11.44 0.96 -22.97
N ASP A 172 -10.58 0.02 -22.56
CA ASP A 172 -9.25 0.29 -22.01
C ASP A 172 -8.27 -0.67 -22.71
N LYS A 173 -7.19 -0.13 -23.26
CA LYS A 173 -6.17 -0.92 -23.95
C LYS A 173 -5.32 -1.74 -22.97
N GLY A 174 -5.35 -1.40 -21.68
CA GLY A 174 -4.43 -1.92 -20.68
C GLY A 174 -2.99 -1.51 -20.95
N PRO A 175 -2.01 -2.13 -20.28
CA PRO A 175 -0.60 -1.81 -20.46
C PRO A 175 -0.09 -2.11 -21.87
N LEU A 176 0.66 -1.16 -22.43
CA LEU A 176 1.32 -1.27 -23.73
C LEU A 176 2.83 -1.48 -23.54
N THR A 177 3.52 -1.94 -24.59
CA THR A 177 4.98 -2.12 -24.56
C THR A 177 5.73 -0.82 -24.26
N THR A 178 5.13 0.31 -24.64
CA THR A 178 5.62 1.68 -24.43
C THR A 178 5.14 2.31 -23.12
N SER A 179 4.28 1.64 -22.35
CA SER A 179 3.77 2.20 -21.10
C SER A 179 4.88 2.40 -20.09
N ALA A 180 4.94 3.60 -19.52
CA ALA A 180 5.83 3.89 -18.40
C ALA A 180 5.42 3.07 -17.16
N ALA A 181 6.36 2.78 -16.28
CA ALA A 181 6.09 1.93 -15.12
C ALA A 181 4.99 2.51 -14.21
N ASP A 182 4.97 3.82 -14.01
CA ASP A 182 3.95 4.50 -13.21
C ASP A 182 2.56 4.48 -13.85
N GLU A 183 2.42 4.31 -15.17
CA GLU A 183 1.10 4.19 -15.82
C GLU A 183 0.32 2.97 -15.36
N TYR A 184 0.99 1.87 -15.01
CA TYR A 184 0.35 0.67 -14.47
C TYR A 184 -0.44 0.96 -13.18
N SER A 185 -0.07 2.01 -12.43
CA SER A 185 -0.84 2.46 -11.27
C SER A 185 -2.25 2.98 -11.65
N ARG A 186 -2.50 3.36 -12.90
CA ARG A 186 -3.77 3.96 -13.38
C ARG A 186 -4.52 3.10 -14.40
N LEU A 187 -3.80 2.30 -15.20
CA LEU A 187 -4.41 1.42 -16.20
C LEU A 187 -5.35 0.38 -15.57
N GLY A 188 -6.48 0.08 -16.22
CA GLY A 188 -7.52 -0.81 -15.69
C GLY A 188 -8.46 -0.17 -14.67
N THR A 189 -8.32 1.14 -14.36
CA THR A 189 -9.26 1.83 -13.44
C THR A 189 -10.68 1.84 -13.98
N GLY A 190 -10.87 2.13 -15.27
CA GLY A 190 -12.19 2.13 -15.90
C GLY A 190 -12.83 0.75 -15.93
N ALA A 191 -12.05 -0.29 -16.23
CA ALA A 191 -12.52 -1.68 -16.20
C ALA A 191 -12.95 -2.11 -14.78
N ARG A 192 -12.18 -1.74 -13.76
CA ARG A 192 -12.55 -1.98 -12.35
C ARG A 192 -13.84 -1.25 -11.97
N ASP A 193 -13.97 0.02 -12.33
CA ASP A 193 -15.16 0.82 -12.01
C ASP A 193 -16.40 0.28 -12.72
N ALA A 194 -16.28 -0.18 -13.97
CA ALA A 194 -17.36 -0.87 -14.68
C ALA A 194 -17.71 -2.24 -14.07
N ALA A 195 -16.71 -2.99 -13.59
CA ALA A 195 -16.96 -4.26 -12.89
C ALA A 195 -17.72 -4.03 -11.58
N PHE A 196 -17.39 -2.96 -10.86
CA PHE A 196 -18.12 -2.55 -9.67
C PHE A 196 -19.54 -2.07 -10.00
N LEU A 197 -19.71 -1.25 -11.05
CA LEU A 197 -21.02 -0.86 -11.56
C LEU A 197 -21.89 -2.09 -11.82
N PHE A 198 -21.37 -3.10 -12.54
CA PHE A 198 -22.07 -4.36 -12.77
C PHE A 198 -22.46 -5.06 -11.46
N LEU A 199 -21.55 -5.16 -10.50
CA LEU A 199 -21.84 -5.78 -9.19
C LEU A 199 -23.00 -5.08 -8.46
N MET A 200 -23.06 -3.76 -8.58
CA MET A 200 -24.06 -2.93 -7.91
C MET A 200 -25.42 -2.90 -8.62
N THR A 201 -25.44 -2.85 -9.95
CA THR A 201 -26.67 -2.58 -10.74
C THR A 201 -27.07 -3.70 -11.69
N ALA A 202 -26.25 -4.74 -11.86
CA ALA A 202 -26.39 -5.78 -12.87
C ALA A 202 -26.42 -5.26 -14.32
N ASP A 203 -25.74 -4.14 -14.60
CA ASP A 203 -25.63 -3.57 -15.95
C ASP A 203 -24.92 -4.53 -16.94
N GLY A 204 -25.66 -5.03 -17.93
CA GLY A 204 -25.16 -5.98 -18.92
C GLY A 204 -24.12 -5.42 -19.89
N ASN A 205 -24.13 -4.11 -20.15
CA ASN A 205 -23.12 -3.44 -20.99
C ASN A 205 -21.80 -3.37 -20.24
N ALA A 206 -21.86 -3.01 -18.97
CA ALA A 206 -20.69 -3.02 -18.07
C ALA A 206 -20.07 -4.42 -18.00
N PHE A 207 -20.88 -5.47 -17.79
CA PHE A 207 -20.39 -6.86 -17.81
C PHE A 207 -19.71 -7.22 -19.13
N THR A 208 -20.33 -6.90 -20.26
CA THR A 208 -19.81 -7.23 -21.59
C THR A 208 -18.47 -6.55 -21.86
N ALA A 209 -18.35 -5.26 -21.52
CA ALA A 209 -17.10 -4.50 -21.65
C ALA A 209 -15.99 -5.08 -20.75
N VAL A 210 -16.31 -5.40 -19.50
CA VAL A 210 -15.34 -5.98 -18.55
C VAL A 210 -14.89 -7.36 -18.99
N LYS A 211 -15.81 -8.25 -19.40
CA LYS A 211 -15.44 -9.58 -19.95
C LYS A 211 -14.48 -9.44 -21.14
N THR A 212 -14.78 -8.52 -22.05
CA THR A 212 -13.94 -8.24 -23.22
C THR A 212 -12.54 -7.78 -22.80
N TYR A 213 -12.45 -6.85 -21.85
CA TYR A 213 -11.18 -6.39 -21.30
C TYR A 213 -10.38 -7.52 -20.65
N LEU A 214 -11.00 -8.31 -19.76
CA LEU A 214 -10.34 -9.40 -19.06
C LEU A 214 -9.70 -10.37 -20.06
N LEU A 215 -10.46 -10.82 -21.06
CA LEU A 215 -9.98 -11.75 -22.09
C LEU A 215 -8.95 -11.12 -23.04
N ALA A 216 -9.02 -9.82 -23.29
CA ALA A 216 -8.00 -9.10 -24.06
C ALA A 216 -6.66 -9.06 -23.33
N GLN A 217 -6.66 -8.79 -22.01
CA GLN A 217 -5.42 -8.75 -21.22
C GLN A 217 -4.78 -10.14 -21.05
N VAL A 218 -5.56 -11.22 -21.04
CA VAL A 218 -5.01 -12.59 -21.08
C VAL A 218 -4.13 -12.82 -22.32
N LYS A 219 -4.45 -12.17 -23.43
CA LYS A 219 -3.72 -12.26 -24.71
C LYS A 219 -2.65 -11.18 -24.86
N ASN A 220 -2.53 -10.28 -23.89
CA ASN A 220 -1.62 -9.15 -23.99
C ASN A 220 -0.21 -9.56 -23.50
N PRO A 221 0.80 -9.68 -24.38
CA PRO A 221 2.14 -10.13 -24.00
C PRO A 221 2.86 -9.13 -23.09
N VAL A 222 2.38 -7.89 -22.97
CA VAL A 222 2.95 -6.88 -22.06
C VAL A 222 2.74 -7.27 -20.59
N VAL A 223 1.62 -7.93 -20.30
CA VAL A 223 1.22 -8.34 -18.96
C VAL A 223 1.31 -9.86 -18.75
N ASP A 224 2.03 -10.55 -19.64
CA ASP A 224 2.48 -11.92 -19.41
C ASP A 224 3.82 -11.87 -18.66
N PHE A 225 3.75 -11.67 -17.34
CA PHE A 225 4.93 -11.45 -16.50
C PHE A 225 5.94 -12.60 -16.55
N PRO A 226 5.53 -13.88 -16.54
CA PRO A 226 6.46 -14.99 -16.76
C PRO A 226 7.31 -14.88 -18.03
N ALA A 227 6.74 -14.39 -19.13
CA ALA A 227 7.44 -14.28 -20.41
C ALA A 227 8.32 -13.01 -20.49
N ARG A 228 7.95 -11.95 -19.78
CA ARG A 228 8.55 -10.62 -19.93
C ARG A 228 9.48 -10.22 -18.79
N LEU A 229 9.15 -10.57 -17.56
CA LEU A 229 9.84 -10.10 -16.37
C LEU A 229 10.95 -11.08 -15.97
N CYS A 230 12.04 -10.53 -15.44
CA CYS A 230 13.18 -11.31 -14.98
C CYS A 230 13.09 -11.50 -13.47
N LEU A 231 13.62 -12.61 -12.96
CA LEU A 231 13.88 -12.70 -11.52
C LEU A 231 15.11 -11.86 -11.14
N THR A 232 16.11 -11.90 -12.02
CA THR A 232 17.30 -11.03 -11.96
C THR A 232 17.61 -10.48 -13.35
N ASP A 233 17.73 -9.17 -13.47
CA ASP A 233 18.15 -8.52 -14.72
C ASP A 233 19.69 -8.34 -14.78
N ASN A 234 20.19 -7.81 -15.91
CA ASN A 234 21.61 -7.57 -16.13
C ASN A 234 22.21 -6.44 -15.27
N SER A 235 21.38 -5.53 -14.75
CA SER A 235 21.80 -4.36 -13.97
C SER A 235 21.87 -4.63 -12.47
N ASN A 236 21.12 -5.62 -11.97
CA ASN A 236 21.31 -6.41 -10.75
C ASN A 236 19.97 -7.04 -10.33
N TRP A 237 19.99 -7.79 -9.23
CA TRP A 237 18.77 -8.20 -8.55
C TRP A 237 18.10 -6.98 -7.88
N ASN A 238 16.96 -6.55 -8.40
CA ASN A 238 16.11 -5.53 -7.78
C ASN A 238 14.78 -6.18 -7.30
N PRO A 239 14.69 -6.58 -6.03
CA PRO A 239 13.48 -7.17 -5.45
C PRO A 239 12.29 -6.22 -5.34
N ASP A 240 12.52 -4.92 -5.52
CA ASP A 240 11.46 -3.90 -5.53
C ASP A 240 10.93 -3.63 -6.95
N SER A 241 11.55 -4.24 -7.97
CA SER A 241 11.03 -4.23 -9.34
C SER A 241 9.66 -4.89 -9.35
N TYR A 242 8.75 -4.31 -10.14
CA TYR A 242 7.39 -4.82 -10.40
C TYR A 242 6.29 -4.40 -9.43
N TYR A 243 6.55 -3.46 -8.52
CA TYR A 243 5.50 -2.84 -7.68
C TYR A 243 4.27 -2.38 -8.48
N TYR A 244 4.49 -1.68 -9.59
CA TYR A 244 3.41 -1.14 -10.39
C TYR A 244 2.64 -2.23 -11.15
N GLN A 245 3.35 -3.22 -11.68
CA GLN A 245 2.80 -4.41 -12.31
C GLN A 245 1.96 -5.23 -11.32
N ALA A 246 2.44 -5.39 -10.09
CA ALA A 246 1.69 -6.02 -9.01
C ALA A 246 0.42 -5.23 -8.67
N SER A 247 0.52 -3.90 -8.55
CA SER A 247 -0.65 -3.04 -8.29
C SER A 247 -1.71 -3.13 -9.41
N TRP A 248 -1.28 -3.19 -10.67
CA TRP A 248 -2.17 -3.45 -11.81
C TRP A 248 -2.81 -4.83 -11.72
N LEU A 249 -2.03 -5.88 -11.41
CA LEU A 249 -2.55 -7.24 -11.30
C LEU A 249 -3.55 -7.37 -10.14
N LEU A 250 -3.32 -6.73 -9.00
CA LEU A 250 -4.26 -6.71 -7.89
C LEU A 250 -5.60 -6.10 -8.30
N ARG A 251 -5.58 -4.99 -9.05
CA ARG A 251 -6.79 -4.39 -9.62
C ARG A 251 -7.46 -5.32 -10.63
N TYR A 252 -6.69 -6.00 -11.48
CA TYR A 252 -7.22 -6.98 -12.42
C TYR A 252 -7.90 -8.15 -11.69
N VAL A 253 -7.32 -8.63 -10.59
CA VAL A 253 -7.88 -9.68 -9.74
C VAL A 253 -9.19 -9.22 -9.06
N ALA A 254 -9.23 -8.01 -8.51
CA ALA A 254 -10.46 -7.44 -7.95
C ALA A 254 -11.56 -7.26 -9.02
N THR A 255 -11.18 -6.73 -10.19
CA THR A 255 -12.06 -6.58 -11.38
C THR A 255 -12.68 -7.92 -11.76
N TYR A 256 -11.86 -8.98 -11.83
CA TYR A 256 -12.31 -10.34 -12.10
C TYR A 256 -13.28 -10.84 -11.02
N ASP A 257 -12.96 -10.69 -9.73
CA ASP A 257 -13.80 -11.16 -8.62
C ASP A 257 -15.22 -10.55 -8.63
N PHE A 258 -15.35 -9.27 -9.01
CA PHE A 258 -16.65 -8.60 -9.11
C PHE A 258 -17.56 -9.15 -10.22
N VAL A 259 -17.01 -9.62 -11.35
CA VAL A 259 -17.80 -10.20 -12.47
C VAL A 259 -17.76 -11.73 -12.52
N ARG A 260 -16.95 -12.35 -11.65
CA ARG A 260 -16.62 -13.79 -11.67
C ARG A 260 -17.84 -14.68 -11.69
N SER A 261 -18.91 -14.25 -11.02
CA SER A 261 -20.12 -15.05 -10.88
C SER A 261 -20.92 -15.18 -12.19
N ALA A 262 -20.76 -14.24 -13.12
CA ALA A 262 -21.47 -14.18 -14.39
C ALA A 262 -20.66 -14.72 -15.59
N LEU A 263 -19.36 -14.97 -15.41
CA LEU A 263 -18.50 -15.54 -16.45
C LEU A 263 -18.79 -17.03 -16.67
N SER A 264 -18.67 -17.48 -17.93
CA SER A 264 -18.73 -18.90 -18.28
C SER A 264 -17.56 -19.67 -17.67
N SER A 265 -17.71 -20.99 -17.47
CA SER A 265 -16.62 -21.82 -16.97
C SER A 265 -15.35 -21.73 -17.84
N ALA A 266 -15.49 -21.66 -19.17
CA ALA A 266 -14.36 -21.55 -20.09
C ALA A 266 -13.63 -20.19 -19.97
N ASP A 267 -14.38 -19.08 -19.87
CA ASP A 267 -13.80 -17.75 -19.66
C ASP A 267 -13.08 -17.70 -18.30
N ARG A 268 -13.69 -18.28 -17.26
CA ARG A 268 -13.10 -18.34 -15.92
C ARG A 268 -11.77 -19.10 -15.93
N VAL A 269 -11.71 -20.28 -16.52
CA VAL A 269 -10.45 -21.05 -16.64
C VAL A 269 -9.38 -20.23 -17.35
N THR A 270 -9.75 -19.53 -18.43
CA THR A 270 -8.83 -18.70 -19.22
C THR A 270 -8.23 -17.56 -18.37
N VAL A 271 -9.08 -16.82 -17.65
CA VAL A 271 -8.64 -15.70 -16.79
C VAL A 271 -7.91 -16.20 -15.54
N GLU A 272 -8.38 -17.25 -14.89
CA GLU A 272 -7.78 -17.81 -13.68
C GLU A 272 -6.38 -18.39 -13.94
N ASN A 273 -6.16 -19.06 -15.09
CA ASN A 273 -4.84 -19.51 -15.50
C ASN A 273 -3.87 -18.33 -15.74
N PHE A 274 -4.34 -17.24 -16.34
CA PHE A 274 -3.55 -16.02 -16.50
C PHE A 274 -3.18 -15.40 -15.16
N ILE A 275 -4.15 -15.25 -14.24
CA ILE A 275 -3.91 -14.74 -12.88
C ILE A 275 -2.88 -15.62 -12.17
N ARG A 276 -3.05 -16.95 -12.23
CA ARG A 276 -2.18 -17.91 -11.54
C ARG A 276 -0.73 -17.74 -11.98
N ARG A 277 -0.46 -17.77 -13.28
CA ARG A 277 0.92 -17.70 -13.80
C ARG A 277 1.62 -16.38 -13.42
N ASN A 278 0.91 -15.26 -13.52
CA ASN A 278 1.44 -13.95 -13.12
C ASN A 278 1.68 -13.84 -11.61
N ALA A 279 0.75 -14.35 -10.80
CA ALA A 279 0.90 -14.35 -9.34
C ALA A 279 2.08 -15.22 -8.86
N TYR A 280 2.30 -16.38 -9.46
CA TYR A 280 3.45 -17.22 -9.14
C TYR A 280 4.79 -16.58 -9.56
N MET A 281 4.83 -15.83 -10.66
CA MET A 281 6.05 -15.08 -11.01
C MET A 281 6.38 -14.04 -9.93
N LEU A 282 5.39 -13.26 -9.48
CA LEU A 282 5.56 -12.28 -8.41
C LEU A 282 5.93 -12.93 -7.06
N ALA A 283 5.28 -14.04 -6.70
CA ALA A 283 5.61 -14.78 -5.48
C ALA A 283 7.03 -15.36 -5.54
N THR A 284 7.43 -15.93 -6.68
CA THR A 284 8.79 -16.46 -6.88
C THR A 284 9.82 -15.34 -6.82
N GLN A 285 9.53 -14.17 -7.39
CA GLN A 285 10.41 -13.01 -7.29
C GLN A 285 10.62 -12.60 -5.84
N MET A 286 9.53 -12.52 -5.07
CA MET A 286 9.57 -12.20 -3.63
C MET A 286 10.33 -13.25 -2.82
N ASP A 287 10.08 -14.52 -3.10
CA ASP A 287 10.65 -15.63 -2.33
C ASP A 287 12.14 -15.81 -2.63
N ALA A 288 12.55 -15.74 -3.90
CA ALA A 288 13.95 -15.70 -4.30
C ALA A 288 14.64 -14.48 -3.67
N ALA A 289 13.92 -13.36 -3.62
CA ALA A 289 14.43 -12.15 -3.06
C ALA A 289 14.79 -12.27 -1.57
N LEU A 290 13.84 -12.75 -0.77
CA LEU A 290 14.04 -12.90 0.66
C LEU A 290 14.90 -14.13 1.02
N ALA A 291 15.01 -15.13 0.14
CA ALA A 291 15.91 -16.27 0.32
C ALA A 291 17.39 -15.85 0.31
N ASN A 292 17.74 -14.76 -0.36
CA ASN A 292 19.10 -14.19 -0.27
C ASN A 292 19.43 -13.66 1.13
N LEU A 293 18.43 -13.33 1.94
CA LEU A 293 18.61 -13.00 3.36
C LEU A 293 18.58 -14.24 4.23
N PHE A 294 17.57 -15.08 4.01
CA PHE A 294 17.27 -16.26 4.81
C PHE A 294 17.10 -17.49 3.91
N PRO A 295 18.18 -18.22 3.59
CA PRO A 295 18.14 -19.31 2.61
C PRO A 295 17.14 -20.42 2.95
N ASN A 296 16.87 -20.62 4.24
CA ASN A 296 15.97 -21.65 4.74
C ASN A 296 14.59 -21.10 5.17
N ARG A 297 14.25 -19.84 4.85
CA ARG A 297 12.94 -19.24 5.22
C ARG A 297 11.74 -20.05 4.74
N LEU A 298 11.87 -20.72 3.59
CA LEU A 298 10.81 -21.56 3.05
C LEU A 298 10.50 -22.77 3.96
N LYS A 299 11.49 -23.20 4.74
CA LYS A 299 11.40 -24.26 5.76
C LYS A 299 11.12 -23.71 7.17
N GLY A 300 10.92 -22.39 7.30
CA GLY A 300 10.75 -21.73 8.60
C GLY A 300 12.05 -21.60 9.41
N ASP A 301 13.21 -21.87 8.82
CA ASP A 301 14.51 -21.73 9.49
C ASP A 301 15.18 -20.40 9.10
N TYR A 302 15.29 -19.52 10.10
CA TYR A 302 15.89 -18.19 9.99
C TYR A 302 17.22 -18.09 10.75
N SER A 303 17.80 -19.23 11.15
CA SER A 303 19.09 -19.29 11.85
C SER A 303 20.26 -18.90 10.93
N LYS A 304 20.17 -19.25 9.64
CA LYS A 304 21.17 -18.90 8.62
C LYS A 304 20.86 -17.56 7.96
N LYS A 305 21.89 -16.71 7.85
CA LYS A 305 21.80 -15.37 7.27
C LYS A 305 23.00 -15.14 6.35
N LEU A 306 22.76 -14.79 5.08
CA LEU A 306 23.85 -14.61 4.12
C LEU A 306 24.31 -13.15 4.01
N TRP A 307 23.41 -12.19 4.17
CA TRP A 307 23.74 -10.77 4.10
C TRP A 307 23.95 -10.19 5.49
N VAL A 308 25.02 -9.41 5.64
CA VAL A 308 25.36 -8.70 6.87
C VAL A 308 24.33 -7.59 7.07
N ALA A 309 23.19 -7.95 7.66
CA ALA A 309 22.14 -7.01 8.07
C ALA A 309 22.55 -6.13 9.28
N THR A 310 23.84 -6.14 9.65
CA THR A 310 24.38 -5.23 10.68
C THR A 310 24.74 -3.90 10.03
N ALA A 311 24.11 -2.84 10.53
CA ALA A 311 24.09 -1.47 10.02
C ALA A 311 25.43 -0.74 9.82
N THR A 312 26.58 -1.39 9.99
CA THR A 312 27.88 -0.71 9.97
C THR A 312 28.49 -0.58 8.56
N ASN A 313 28.35 -1.56 7.67
CA ASN A 313 29.19 -1.61 6.45
C ASN A 313 28.45 -1.92 5.12
N GLY A 314 27.12 -1.88 5.09
CA GLY A 314 26.29 -2.33 3.94
C GLY A 314 25.44 -1.24 3.25
N ILE A 315 24.25 -1.60 2.77
CA ILE A 315 23.27 -0.68 2.14
C ILE A 315 22.90 0.46 3.10
N VAL A 316 23.01 0.22 4.41
CA VAL A 316 22.80 1.24 5.44
C VAL A 316 23.78 2.39 5.31
N SER A 317 25.04 2.15 4.89
CA SER A 317 25.97 3.26 4.62
C SER A 317 25.49 4.14 3.46
N TRP A 318 24.80 3.56 2.47
CA TRP A 318 24.23 4.29 1.35
C TRP A 318 22.97 5.07 1.77
N TRP A 319 22.08 4.48 2.58
CA TRP A 319 20.90 5.17 3.12
C TRP A 319 21.27 6.26 4.14
N SER A 320 22.23 6.01 5.02
CA SER A 320 22.69 7.00 5.99
C SER A 320 23.40 8.20 5.35
N LYS A 321 23.79 8.08 4.08
CA LYS A 321 24.36 9.16 3.26
C LYS A 321 23.29 9.92 2.46
N ARG A 322 22.00 9.60 2.63
CA ARG A 322 20.88 10.22 1.90
C ARG A 322 20.11 11.26 2.69
N TYR A 323 20.73 11.81 3.71
CA TYR A 323 20.10 12.85 4.48
C TYR A 323 20.47 14.21 3.94
N ASP A 324 19.45 15.03 3.72
CA ASP A 324 19.59 16.46 3.54
C ASP A 324 20.06 17.07 4.87
N THR A 325 21.37 17.23 5.00
CA THR A 325 22.05 17.70 6.21
C THR A 325 22.16 19.21 6.27
N ASN A 326 21.92 19.90 5.15
CA ASN A 326 22.01 21.36 5.03
C ASN A 326 20.62 22.04 4.93
N GLY A 327 19.54 21.26 4.78
CA GLY A 327 18.15 21.71 4.71
C GLY A 327 17.73 22.25 3.34
N ASP A 328 18.45 21.96 2.25
CA ASP A 328 18.17 22.49 0.91
C ASP A 328 17.13 21.66 0.12
N CYS A 329 16.76 20.49 0.62
CA CYS A 329 15.87 19.48 0.04
C CYS A 329 16.43 18.71 -1.16
N LYS A 330 17.75 18.67 -1.25
CA LYS A 330 18.49 17.82 -2.15
C LYS A 330 19.41 16.95 -1.31
N VAL A 331 19.75 15.82 -1.90
CA VAL A 331 20.76 14.91 -1.36
C VAL A 331 21.86 14.90 -2.40
N ASP A 332 22.93 15.64 -2.16
CA ASP A 332 24.02 15.80 -3.10
C ASP A 332 25.40 15.90 -2.40
N SER A 333 26.42 16.34 -3.15
CA SER A 333 27.78 16.43 -2.62
C SER A 333 27.97 17.51 -1.54
N SER A 334 26.98 18.36 -1.32
CA SER A 334 26.99 19.35 -0.24
C SER A 334 26.54 18.78 1.11
N ASP A 335 26.03 17.55 1.13
CA ASP A 335 25.63 16.84 2.35
C ASP A 335 26.80 16.11 3.02
N MET A 336 26.65 15.88 4.33
CA MET A 336 27.61 15.09 5.09
C MET A 336 27.68 13.65 4.57
N ALA A 337 28.84 13.27 4.03
CA ALA A 337 29.06 11.92 3.50
C ALA A 337 29.25 10.83 4.59
N SER A 338 29.19 11.17 5.87
CA SER A 338 29.42 10.24 6.98
C SER A 338 28.20 9.38 7.25
N ALA A 339 28.40 8.06 7.35
CA ALA A 339 27.35 7.16 7.81
C ALA A 339 27.04 7.38 9.30
N ALA A 340 25.76 7.45 9.63
CA ALA A 340 25.26 7.62 10.99
C ALA A 340 24.12 6.64 11.29
N PRO A 341 23.96 6.20 12.55
CA PRO A 341 22.86 5.32 12.93
C PRO A 341 21.52 6.04 12.71
N VAL A 342 20.58 5.34 12.09
CA VAL A 342 19.22 5.84 11.85
C VAL A 342 18.29 5.24 12.89
N TYR A 343 17.44 6.07 13.48
CA TYR A 343 16.39 5.67 14.42
C TYR A 343 15.02 5.97 13.83
N ALA A 344 14.01 5.20 14.23
CA ALA A 344 12.68 5.30 13.65
C ALA A 344 12.02 6.66 13.87
N TYR A 345 12.30 7.29 15.02
CA TYR A 345 11.79 8.60 15.38
C TYR A 345 12.61 9.19 16.55
N VAL A 346 12.24 10.41 16.93
CA VAL A 346 12.60 11.06 18.20
C VAL A 346 11.31 11.40 18.93
N ARG A 347 11.26 11.20 20.25
CA ARG A 347 10.15 11.65 21.09
C ARG A 347 10.26 13.14 21.39
N ALA A 348 9.20 13.75 21.91
CA ALA A 348 9.19 15.16 22.30
C ALA A 348 10.30 15.57 23.29
N ASP A 349 10.79 14.64 24.11
CA ASP A 349 11.88 14.88 25.07
C ASP A 349 13.29 14.66 24.49
N GLY A 350 13.40 14.45 23.17
CA GLY A 350 14.68 14.24 22.49
C GLY A 350 15.21 12.81 22.56
N VAL A 351 14.51 11.90 23.26
CA VAL A 351 14.88 10.48 23.31
C VAL A 351 14.64 9.84 21.96
N VAL A 352 15.67 9.19 21.40
CA VAL A 352 15.57 8.45 20.14
C VAL A 352 14.75 7.17 20.33
N GLY A 353 13.95 6.84 19.31
CA GLY A 353 13.22 5.58 19.22
C GLY A 353 14.14 4.39 18.95
N PRO A 354 13.60 3.26 18.47
CA PRO A 354 14.41 2.10 18.13
C PRO A 354 15.31 2.37 16.91
N ARG A 355 16.48 1.75 16.91
CA ARG A 355 17.43 1.82 15.79
C ARG A 355 16.90 1.00 14.61
N ILE A 356 16.91 1.59 13.42
CA ILE A 356 16.52 0.89 12.20
C ILE A 356 17.65 -0.01 11.70
N THR A 357 17.26 -1.18 11.20
CA THR A 357 18.16 -2.22 10.71
C THR A 357 18.07 -2.32 9.19
N GLU A 358 19.13 -2.77 8.55
CA GLU A 358 19.12 -3.10 7.12
C GLU A 358 18.03 -4.11 6.78
N LEU A 359 17.90 -5.14 7.62
CA LEU A 359 16.93 -6.21 7.46
C LEU A 359 15.50 -5.68 7.35
N SER A 360 15.13 -4.71 8.19
CA SER A 360 13.78 -4.14 8.19
C SER A 360 13.41 -3.50 6.84
N GLN A 361 14.38 -3.01 6.07
CA GLN A 361 14.17 -2.41 4.74
C GLN A 361 13.79 -3.45 3.67
N PHE A 362 14.03 -4.73 3.95
CA PHE A 362 13.58 -5.78 3.06
C PHE A 362 12.07 -6.05 3.18
N TYR A 363 11.40 -5.44 4.16
CA TYR A 363 9.97 -5.50 4.39
C TYR A 363 9.34 -4.13 4.15
N ASN A 364 9.39 -3.70 2.90
CA ASN A 364 9.00 -2.37 2.44
C ASN A 364 7.65 -2.36 1.70
N ASN A 365 7.14 -1.16 1.46
CA ASN A 365 5.82 -0.88 0.92
C ASN A 365 5.59 -1.53 -0.46
N ARG A 366 6.64 -1.60 -1.29
CA ARG A 366 6.56 -2.18 -2.63
C ARG A 366 6.38 -3.68 -2.56
N ARG A 367 7.10 -4.31 -1.63
CA ARG A 367 7.02 -5.76 -1.42
C ARG A 367 5.75 -6.17 -0.70
N ALA A 368 5.26 -5.36 0.23
CA ALA A 368 3.97 -5.59 0.87
C ALA A 368 2.82 -5.57 -0.14
N ALA A 369 2.81 -4.61 -1.06
CA ALA A 369 1.82 -4.56 -2.13
C ALA A 369 1.90 -5.78 -3.06
N THR A 370 3.12 -6.23 -3.36
CA THR A 370 3.35 -7.45 -4.15
C THR A 370 2.83 -8.70 -3.41
N ALA A 371 3.11 -8.82 -2.11
CA ALA A 371 2.60 -9.90 -1.27
C ALA A 371 1.06 -9.90 -1.17
N LEU A 372 0.44 -8.73 -0.99
CA LEU A 372 -1.00 -8.58 -1.08
C LEU A 372 -1.53 -9.05 -2.44
N THR A 373 -0.87 -8.68 -3.54
CA THR A 373 -1.29 -9.02 -4.89
C THR A 373 -1.39 -10.53 -5.10
N PHE A 374 -0.29 -11.27 -4.88
CA PHE A 374 -0.32 -12.71 -5.09
C PHE A 374 -1.11 -13.46 -4.00
N GLY A 375 -1.20 -12.91 -2.78
CA GLY A 375 -2.09 -13.43 -1.73
C GLY A 375 -3.57 -13.32 -2.10
N ALA A 376 -4.01 -12.17 -2.61
CA ALA A 376 -5.37 -11.96 -3.10
C ALA A 376 -5.67 -12.86 -4.32
N ALA A 377 -4.70 -13.02 -5.23
CA ALA A 377 -4.80 -13.97 -6.32
C ALA A 377 -4.98 -15.41 -5.80
N GLY A 378 -4.18 -15.81 -4.81
CA GLY A 378 -4.29 -17.10 -4.15
C GLY A 378 -5.69 -17.34 -3.55
N LEU A 379 -6.26 -16.33 -2.89
CA LEU A 379 -7.61 -16.39 -2.32
C LEU A 379 -8.71 -16.52 -3.37
N VAL A 380 -8.58 -15.84 -4.51
CA VAL A 380 -9.51 -15.96 -5.64
C VAL A 380 -9.41 -17.35 -6.28
N LEU A 381 -8.19 -17.89 -6.37
CA LEU A 381 -7.90 -19.18 -7.01
C LEU A 381 -8.08 -20.40 -6.09
N GLY A 382 -8.22 -20.20 -4.77
CA GLY A 382 -8.12 -21.27 -3.79
C GLY A 382 -6.73 -21.91 -3.73
N ASP A 383 -5.67 -21.14 -4.06
CA ASP A 383 -4.29 -21.62 -4.12
C ASP A 383 -3.57 -21.41 -2.78
N ALA A 384 -3.40 -22.50 -2.03
CA ALA A 384 -2.79 -22.49 -0.71
C ALA A 384 -1.31 -22.10 -0.72
N VAL A 385 -0.58 -22.31 -1.82
CA VAL A 385 0.86 -21.96 -1.91
C VAL A 385 1.02 -20.45 -1.97
N LEU A 386 0.25 -19.78 -2.83
CA LEU A 386 0.24 -18.32 -2.94
C LEU A 386 -0.22 -17.65 -1.63
N ILE A 387 -1.27 -18.19 -1.01
CA ILE A 387 -1.76 -17.72 0.30
C ILE A 387 -0.67 -17.85 1.36
N SER A 388 -0.01 -19.01 1.44
CA SER A 388 1.04 -19.27 2.43
C SER A 388 2.27 -18.38 2.22
N SER A 389 2.68 -18.15 0.97
CA SER A 389 3.77 -17.22 0.65
C SER A 389 3.44 -15.79 1.13
N ALA A 390 2.19 -15.34 0.91
CA ALA A 390 1.78 -13.98 1.27
C ALA A 390 1.71 -13.80 2.78
N LYS A 391 1.18 -14.80 3.50
CA LYS A 391 1.19 -14.80 4.97
C LYS A 391 2.60 -14.78 5.54
N ARG A 392 3.50 -15.59 4.98
CA ARG A 392 4.90 -15.65 5.40
C ARG A 392 5.56 -14.27 5.33
N TYR A 393 5.33 -13.52 4.24
CA TYR A 393 5.81 -12.14 4.14
C TYR A 393 5.31 -11.27 5.31
N VAL A 394 4.01 -11.32 5.64
CA VAL A 394 3.45 -10.53 6.74
C VAL A 394 4.00 -10.96 8.10
N PHE A 395 4.13 -12.26 8.35
CA PHE A 395 4.75 -12.77 9.58
C PHE A 395 6.19 -12.30 9.74
N GLU A 396 6.98 -12.38 8.67
CA GLU A 396 8.36 -11.91 8.66
C GLU A 396 8.45 -10.39 8.82
N TRP A 397 7.57 -9.61 8.18
CA TRP A 397 7.50 -8.15 8.38
C TRP A 397 7.20 -7.80 9.84
N LEU A 398 6.20 -8.45 10.47
CA LEU A 398 5.91 -8.23 11.90
C LEU A 398 7.07 -8.67 12.80
N THR A 399 7.82 -9.70 12.40
CA THR A 399 8.96 -10.22 13.17
C THR A 399 10.20 -9.35 13.03
N TYR A 400 10.52 -8.85 11.83
CA TYR A 400 11.83 -8.23 11.55
C TYR A 400 11.75 -6.77 11.11
N GLY A 401 10.57 -6.30 10.71
CA GLY A 401 10.31 -4.95 10.19
C GLY A 401 9.46 -4.07 11.11
N VAL A 402 8.97 -4.59 12.23
CA VAL A 402 8.17 -3.87 13.23
C VAL A 402 8.83 -3.98 14.60
N TRP A 403 8.79 -2.90 15.38
CA TRP A 403 9.28 -2.85 16.76
C TRP A 403 8.14 -2.97 17.79
N PRO A 404 8.45 -3.24 19.07
CA PRO A 404 7.44 -3.39 20.11
C PRO A 404 6.62 -2.12 20.42
N ASP A 405 7.00 -0.96 19.88
CA ASP A 405 6.22 0.29 19.92
C ASP A 405 5.33 0.49 18.66
N GLY A 406 5.35 -0.48 17.74
CA GLY A 406 4.64 -0.44 16.47
C GLY A 406 5.30 0.42 15.38
N SER A 407 6.45 1.04 15.65
CA SER A 407 7.25 1.68 14.61
C SER A 407 7.75 0.65 13.59
N GLN A 408 8.06 1.10 12.38
CA GLN A 408 8.34 0.22 11.24
C GLN A 408 9.64 0.57 10.52
N GLY A 409 10.18 -0.38 9.77
CA GLY A 409 11.42 -0.20 9.00
C GLY A 409 11.36 0.99 8.04
N GLU A 410 10.21 1.21 7.40
CA GLU A 410 9.98 2.34 6.47
C GLU A 410 10.28 3.72 7.07
N TYR A 411 10.33 3.84 8.39
CA TYR A 411 10.64 5.11 9.06
C TYR A 411 12.08 5.58 8.79
N ALA A 412 12.93 4.74 8.19
CA ALA A 412 14.24 5.15 7.69
C ALA A 412 14.14 6.24 6.62
N ARG A 413 13.00 6.31 5.93
CA ARG A 413 12.71 7.29 4.89
C ARG A 413 12.13 8.59 5.43
N ASN A 414 11.92 8.73 6.74
CA ASN A 414 11.52 10.02 7.31
C ASN A 414 12.55 11.08 6.90
N GLY A 415 12.07 12.26 6.47
CA GLY A 415 12.91 13.33 5.91
C GLY A 415 13.15 13.25 4.40
N ASP A 416 12.88 12.11 3.73
CA ASP A 416 12.96 12.03 2.27
C ASP A 416 12.11 13.13 1.63
N TYR A 417 12.65 13.79 0.60
CA TYR A 417 12.00 14.92 -0.11
C TYR A 417 11.61 16.11 0.80
N CYS A 418 12.28 16.25 1.96
CA CYS A 418 11.94 17.19 3.02
C CYS A 418 10.55 16.99 3.62
N ILE A 419 10.08 15.75 3.67
CA ILE A 419 8.83 15.39 4.33
C ILE A 419 9.20 14.62 5.61
N PRO A 420 9.10 15.24 6.80
CA PRO A 420 9.46 14.60 8.07
C PRO A 420 8.79 13.24 8.28
N GLN A 421 7.53 13.10 7.86
CA GLN A 421 6.72 11.89 7.96
C GLN A 421 6.80 10.96 6.74
N GLN A 422 7.76 11.11 5.84
CA GLN A 422 7.75 10.37 4.57
C GLN A 422 7.80 8.84 4.78
N GLY A 423 8.54 8.37 5.78
CA GLY A 423 8.54 6.97 6.18
C GLY A 423 7.20 6.51 6.75
N VAL A 424 6.47 7.38 7.45
CA VAL A 424 5.10 7.12 7.93
C VAL A 424 4.10 7.02 6.77
N ILE A 425 4.31 7.80 5.70
CA ILE A 425 3.49 7.71 4.48
C ILE A 425 3.76 6.38 3.77
N TYR A 426 5.03 5.97 3.63
CA TYR A 426 5.37 4.70 3.01
C TYR A 426 4.95 3.48 3.86
N SER A 427 5.09 3.55 5.19
CA SER A 427 4.64 2.49 6.10
C SER A 427 3.13 2.26 6.04
N ALA A 428 2.35 3.29 5.72
CA ALA A 428 0.92 3.14 5.58
C ALA A 428 0.55 2.11 4.50
N ALA A 429 1.34 2.01 3.43
CA ALA A 429 1.13 0.98 2.40
C ALA A 429 1.52 -0.44 2.88
N ASN A 430 2.51 -0.60 3.76
CA ASN A 430 2.75 -1.89 4.45
C ASN A 430 1.53 -2.31 5.26
N THR A 431 1.08 -1.41 6.14
CA THR A 431 -0.05 -1.65 7.04
C THR A 431 -1.34 -1.90 6.25
N ALA A 432 -1.63 -1.09 5.22
CA ALA A 432 -2.79 -1.26 4.35
C ALA A 432 -2.76 -2.59 3.60
N SER A 433 -1.59 -3.01 3.10
CA SER A 433 -1.42 -4.31 2.43
C SER A 433 -1.76 -5.47 3.35
N ALA A 434 -1.16 -5.47 4.55
CA ALA A 434 -1.39 -6.53 5.54
C ALA A 434 -2.83 -6.53 6.07
N ALA A 435 -3.41 -5.36 6.33
CA ALA A 435 -4.79 -5.22 6.79
C ALA A 435 -5.80 -5.69 5.73
N LEU A 436 -5.59 -5.32 4.45
CA LEU A 436 -6.45 -5.81 3.38
C LEU A 436 -6.34 -7.33 3.24
N LEU A 437 -5.12 -7.89 3.19
CA LEU A 437 -4.93 -9.34 3.11
C LEU A 437 -5.59 -10.08 4.29
N ALA A 438 -5.43 -9.59 5.51
CA ALA A 438 -6.05 -10.15 6.70
C ALA A 438 -7.59 -10.13 6.62
N THR A 439 -8.17 -9.07 6.06
CA THR A 439 -9.62 -8.97 5.84
C THR A 439 -10.11 -9.91 4.75
N LEU A 440 -9.38 -10.06 3.63
CA LEU A 440 -9.70 -11.03 2.59
C LEU A 440 -9.65 -12.48 3.13
N LEU A 441 -8.64 -12.80 3.95
CA LEU A 441 -8.51 -14.08 4.64
C LEU A 441 -9.66 -14.33 5.63
N SER A 442 -10.01 -13.34 6.45
CA SER A 442 -11.06 -13.48 7.45
C SER A 442 -12.44 -13.74 6.82
N ARG A 443 -12.71 -13.25 5.61
CA ARG A 443 -13.92 -13.59 4.85
C ARG A 443 -14.00 -15.07 4.47
N GLN A 444 -12.87 -15.76 4.46
CA GLN A 444 -12.76 -17.20 4.24
C GLN A 444 -12.52 -17.96 5.56
N ASN A 445 -12.86 -17.35 6.70
CA ASN A 445 -12.66 -17.89 8.06
C ASN A 445 -11.20 -18.13 8.43
N ASP A 446 -10.28 -17.42 7.79
CA ASP A 446 -8.85 -17.50 8.09
C ASP A 446 -8.41 -16.26 8.88
N THR A 447 -8.24 -16.43 10.20
CA THR A 447 -7.83 -15.37 11.13
C THR A 447 -6.34 -15.38 11.43
N THR A 448 -5.55 -16.16 10.68
CA THR A 448 -4.14 -16.39 11.04
C THR A 448 -3.31 -15.10 11.09
N LEU A 449 -3.55 -14.13 10.20
CA LEU A 449 -2.84 -12.85 10.23
C LEU A 449 -3.26 -11.94 11.39
N THR A 450 -4.54 -11.96 11.78
CA THR A 450 -5.03 -11.11 12.88
C THR A 450 -4.66 -11.69 14.23
N ALA A 451 -4.58 -13.02 14.34
CA ALA A 451 -4.17 -13.72 15.55
C ALA A 451 -2.65 -13.80 15.74
N PHE A 452 -1.86 -13.57 14.68
CA PHE A 452 -0.41 -13.67 14.78
C PHE A 452 0.17 -12.59 15.70
N LYS A 453 1.02 -13.05 16.62
CA LYS A 453 1.79 -12.23 17.52
C LYS A 453 3.18 -12.82 17.69
N THR A 454 4.18 -11.98 17.84
CA THR A 454 5.57 -12.43 18.00
C THR A 454 6.36 -11.52 18.92
N ARG A 455 7.28 -12.12 19.68
CA ARG A 455 8.33 -11.42 20.44
C ARG A 455 9.69 -11.54 19.77
N ASP A 456 9.81 -12.46 18.81
CA ASP A 456 11.02 -12.70 18.05
C ASP A 456 11.34 -11.48 17.21
N GLY A 457 12.61 -11.28 16.95
CA GLY A 457 13.13 -10.22 16.10
C GLY A 457 14.60 -10.46 15.85
N LEU A 458 15.20 -9.56 15.10
CA LEU A 458 16.63 -9.52 14.88
C LEU A 458 17.12 -8.07 14.93
N PHE A 459 18.34 -7.89 15.43
CA PHE A 459 19.07 -6.63 15.40
C PHE A 459 18.36 -5.49 16.14
N GLY A 460 17.65 -5.80 17.23
CA GLY A 460 16.98 -4.82 18.09
C GLY A 460 15.48 -4.67 17.84
N SER A 461 14.89 -5.48 16.94
CA SER A 461 13.43 -5.52 16.72
C SER A 461 12.70 -6.47 17.67
N GLU A 462 13.40 -7.24 18.49
CA GLU A 462 12.87 -8.19 19.48
C GLU A 462 12.05 -7.47 20.57
N SER A 463 10.95 -8.07 21.03
CA SER A 463 10.24 -7.62 22.23
C SER A 463 10.92 -8.13 23.48
N THR A 464 11.66 -7.27 24.18
CA THR A 464 12.39 -7.61 25.42
C THR A 464 11.66 -7.13 26.68
N GLY A 465 11.90 -7.78 27.82
CA GLY A 465 11.33 -7.37 29.11
C GLY A 465 9.81 -7.23 29.08
N THR A 466 9.31 -6.05 29.48
CA THR A 466 7.88 -5.71 29.54
C THR A 466 7.31 -5.19 28.21
N ALA A 467 8.10 -5.11 27.15
CA ALA A 467 7.63 -4.66 25.85
C ALA A 467 6.53 -5.59 25.32
N PRO A 468 5.48 -5.08 24.65
CA PRO A 468 4.35 -5.89 24.20
C PRO A 468 4.76 -6.83 23.06
N ASP A 469 3.90 -7.83 22.78
CA ASP A 469 4.03 -8.63 21.58
C ASP A 469 3.76 -7.76 20.35
N LYS A 470 4.51 -8.00 19.26
CA LYS A 470 4.29 -7.33 17.98
C LYS A 470 3.13 -7.99 17.27
N THR A 471 2.21 -7.17 16.76
CA THR A 471 0.99 -7.63 16.10
C THR A 471 0.62 -6.68 14.96
N LEU A 472 -0.23 -7.15 14.03
CA LEU A 472 -0.83 -6.27 13.03
C LEU A 472 -1.67 -5.16 13.68
N ALA A 473 -2.39 -5.47 14.76
CA ALA A 473 -3.16 -4.51 15.54
C ALA A 473 -2.28 -3.37 16.08
N LEU A 474 -1.12 -3.69 16.66
CA LEU A 474 -0.14 -2.71 17.15
C LEU A 474 0.34 -1.79 16.02
N ALA A 475 0.75 -2.35 14.88
CA ALA A 475 1.23 -1.55 13.74
C ALA A 475 0.14 -0.61 13.19
N VAL A 476 -1.11 -1.08 13.10
CA VAL A 476 -2.26 -0.25 12.69
C VAL A 476 -2.52 0.85 13.72
N GLN A 477 -2.54 0.52 15.01
CA GLN A 477 -2.81 1.47 16.08
C GLN A 477 -1.75 2.58 16.13
N THR A 478 -0.47 2.22 16.00
CA THR A 478 0.63 3.21 15.94
C THR A 478 0.48 4.12 14.71
N GLN A 479 0.18 3.56 13.53
CA GLN A 479 -0.06 4.37 12.32
C GLN A 479 -1.23 5.35 12.51
N LEU A 480 -2.36 4.90 13.07
CA LEU A 480 -3.50 5.77 13.36
C LEU A 480 -3.17 6.83 14.41
N GLY A 481 -2.37 6.47 15.41
CA GLY A 481 -1.92 7.37 16.45
C GLY A 481 -1.06 8.53 15.93
N LEU A 482 -0.22 8.26 14.92
CA LEU A 482 0.56 9.31 14.24
C LEU A 482 -0.32 10.19 13.36
N ILE A 483 -1.27 9.59 12.62
CA ILE A 483 -2.18 10.33 11.75
C ILE A 483 -3.08 11.27 12.55
N ASN A 484 -3.65 10.80 13.67
CA ASN A 484 -4.54 11.60 14.51
C ASN A 484 -3.82 12.50 15.53
N GLY A 485 -2.48 12.41 15.60
CA GLY A 485 -1.65 13.21 16.51
C GLY A 485 -1.67 12.78 17.98
N THR A 486 -2.26 11.62 18.31
CA THR A 486 -2.21 11.07 19.68
C THR A 486 -0.83 10.50 20.03
N ILE A 487 -0.06 10.09 19.03
CA ILE A 487 1.37 9.79 19.15
C ILE A 487 2.14 10.95 18.54
N LYS A 488 3.00 11.60 19.33
CA LYS A 488 3.88 12.68 18.86
C LYS A 488 5.31 12.21 18.73
N TRP A 489 5.69 11.89 17.50
CA TRP A 489 7.04 11.52 17.09
C TRP A 489 7.57 12.53 16.11
N TYR A 490 8.90 12.64 16.05
CA TYR A 490 9.61 13.63 15.26
C TYR A 490 10.68 12.93 14.43
N TYR A 491 10.97 13.51 13.27
CA TYR A 491 12.01 13.03 12.38
C TYR A 491 13.37 13.02 13.09
N HIS A 492 14.06 11.88 13.06
CA HIS A 492 15.41 11.75 13.58
C HIS A 492 16.42 12.31 12.58
N LYS A 493 17.21 13.31 13.01
CA LYS A 493 18.27 13.95 12.22
C LYS A 493 19.62 13.34 12.59
N PRO A 494 20.07 12.26 11.93
CA PRO A 494 21.23 11.48 12.36
C PRO A 494 22.57 12.23 12.38
N TRP A 495 22.65 13.38 11.70
CA TRP A 495 23.84 14.23 11.73
C TRP A 495 23.91 15.15 12.96
N LEU A 496 22.84 15.25 13.75
CA LEU A 496 22.83 16.04 14.97
C LEU A 496 23.24 15.18 16.17
N PRO A 497 24.28 15.58 16.94
CA PRO A 497 24.71 14.84 18.12
C PRO A 497 23.66 14.85 19.24
N LYS A 498 22.79 15.87 19.25
CA LYS A 498 21.64 15.99 20.15
C LYS A 498 20.39 16.30 19.34
N GLN A 499 19.33 15.53 19.57
CA GLN A 499 18.04 15.79 18.95
C GLN A 499 17.29 16.86 19.74
N THR A 500 16.79 17.88 19.05
CA THR A 500 15.93 18.93 19.61
C THR A 500 14.65 18.96 18.78
N PRO A 501 13.66 18.13 19.13
CA PRO A 501 12.41 18.03 18.38
C PRO A 501 11.71 19.38 18.27
N VAL A 502 11.28 19.73 17.05
CA VAL A 502 10.46 20.91 16.78
C VAL A 502 9.23 20.49 15.98
N GLU A 503 8.13 21.24 16.08
CA GLU A 503 6.88 20.88 15.38
C GLU A 503 7.03 20.80 13.84
N ALA A 504 8.01 21.51 13.27
CA ALA A 504 8.33 21.38 11.85
C ALA A 504 8.89 19.99 11.46
N ASP A 505 9.42 19.24 12.43
CA ASP A 505 9.90 17.86 12.26
C ASP A 505 8.86 16.83 12.69
N ALA A 506 7.66 17.24 13.11
CA ALA A 506 6.65 16.32 13.58
C ALA A 506 6.27 15.33 12.47
N MET A 507 6.29 14.05 12.81
CA MET A 507 5.88 12.96 11.92
C MET A 507 4.36 12.76 11.90
N THR A 508 3.62 13.66 12.56
CA THR A 508 2.18 13.62 12.70
C THR A 508 1.49 14.47 11.64
N GLY A 509 0.22 14.15 11.39
CA GLY A 509 -0.69 15.02 10.66
C GLY A 509 -0.89 14.64 9.20
N PHE A 510 -1.77 15.42 8.56
CA PHE A 510 -2.36 15.09 7.27
C PHE A 510 -1.80 15.92 6.11
N ARG A 511 -0.80 16.79 6.34
CA ARG A 511 -0.21 17.65 5.29
C ARG A 511 1.29 17.40 5.14
N SER A 512 1.75 17.33 3.90
CA SER A 512 3.18 17.26 3.55
C SER A 512 3.52 18.27 2.47
N TYR A 513 4.73 18.83 2.51
CA TYR A 513 5.23 19.78 1.52
C TYR A 513 6.30 19.11 0.67
N TYR A 514 5.92 18.67 -0.54
CA TYR A 514 6.85 17.97 -1.42
C TYR A 514 7.88 18.95 -1.99
N MET A 515 9.19 18.70 -1.78
CA MET A 515 10.30 19.50 -2.31
C MET A 515 10.14 21.02 -2.07
N LYS A 516 9.73 21.43 -0.86
CA LYS A 516 9.44 22.84 -0.50
C LYS A 516 8.37 23.53 -1.35
N SER A 517 7.47 22.78 -1.99
CA SER A 517 6.28 23.34 -2.61
C SER A 517 5.57 24.28 -1.62
N THR A 518 5.14 25.46 -2.08
CA THR A 518 4.33 26.38 -1.26
C THR A 518 2.91 25.87 -1.04
N LYS A 519 2.48 24.89 -1.84
CA LYS A 519 1.19 24.21 -1.72
C LYS A 519 1.38 22.87 -1.03
N PRO A 520 0.74 22.63 0.13
CA PRO A 520 0.79 21.33 0.78
C PRO A 520 -0.02 20.30 -0.02
N LEU A 521 0.40 19.05 0.09
CA LEU A 521 -0.39 17.88 -0.27
C LEU A 521 -1.09 17.37 0.98
N GLU A 522 -2.37 17.02 0.87
CA GLU A 522 -3.13 16.41 1.95
C GLU A 522 -3.05 14.89 1.81
N ASN A 523 -2.30 14.26 2.72
CA ASN A 523 -2.14 12.82 2.82
C ASN A 523 -3.44 12.19 3.33
N TYR A 524 -3.90 11.15 2.64
CA TYR A 524 -5.10 10.41 3.03
C TYR A 524 -4.86 8.90 3.05
N GLN A 525 -3.78 8.49 3.70
CA GLN A 525 -3.33 7.10 3.75
C GLN A 525 -4.18 6.22 4.67
N GLU A 526 -4.87 6.81 5.65
CA GLU A 526 -5.88 6.16 6.49
C GLU A 526 -7.04 5.55 5.70
N LEU A 527 -7.27 6.02 4.46
CA LEU A 527 -8.21 5.37 3.55
C LEU A 527 -7.82 3.91 3.28
N GLY A 528 -6.52 3.64 3.16
CA GLY A 528 -5.98 2.29 3.02
C GLY A 528 -6.10 1.43 4.30
N LEU A 529 -6.37 2.04 5.45
CA LEU A 529 -6.54 1.36 6.73
C LEU A 529 -7.99 0.96 7.01
N LEU A 530 -8.94 1.35 6.15
CA LEU A 530 -10.34 0.94 6.31
C LEU A 530 -10.54 -0.58 6.48
N PRO A 531 -9.81 -1.46 5.76
CA PRO A 531 -9.89 -2.90 5.99
C PRO A 531 -9.51 -3.33 7.41
N ALA A 532 -8.75 -2.52 8.16
CA ALA A 532 -8.33 -2.84 9.53
C ALA A 532 -9.44 -2.64 10.58
N ALA A 533 -10.63 -2.16 10.21
CA ALA A 533 -11.75 -1.97 11.15
C ALA A 533 -12.13 -3.26 11.91
N LYS A 534 -11.99 -4.43 11.28
CA LYS A 534 -12.23 -5.73 11.93
C LYS A 534 -11.07 -6.18 12.83
N ILE A 535 -9.88 -5.63 12.61
CA ILE A 535 -8.67 -5.93 13.39
C ILE A 535 -8.67 -5.14 14.71
N LEU A 536 -9.20 -3.90 14.66
CA LEU A 536 -9.32 -3.01 15.81
C LEU A 536 -10.79 -2.60 16.02
N PRO A 537 -11.66 -3.51 16.51
CA PRO A 537 -13.09 -3.22 16.65
C PRO A 537 -13.39 -2.09 17.65
N SER A 538 -12.49 -1.83 18.60
CA SER A 538 -12.60 -0.73 19.57
C SER A 538 -12.13 0.62 19.01
N THR A 539 -11.47 0.64 17.85
CA THR A 539 -10.98 1.88 17.22
C THR A 539 -11.96 2.28 16.12
N ASN A 540 -12.52 3.48 16.22
CA ASN A 540 -13.42 4.01 15.19
C ASN A 540 -12.63 4.49 13.97
N ILE A 541 -11.99 3.55 13.25
CA ILE A 541 -11.26 3.79 12.00
C ILE A 541 -12.19 4.44 10.97
N ALA A 542 -13.51 4.17 11.06
CA ALA A 542 -14.53 4.84 10.26
C ALA A 542 -14.54 6.32 10.47
N GLY A 543 -14.75 6.73 11.71
CA GLY A 543 -14.81 8.14 12.04
C GLY A 543 -13.52 8.84 11.68
N ILE A 544 -12.36 8.20 11.86
CA ILE A 544 -11.07 8.79 11.47
C ILE A 544 -11.01 9.04 9.95
N ALA A 545 -11.29 8.01 9.13
CA ALA A 545 -11.23 8.16 7.68
C ALA A 545 -12.32 9.10 7.16
N LEU A 546 -13.55 8.97 7.66
CA LEU A 546 -14.71 9.78 7.26
C LEU A 546 -14.70 11.20 7.82
N ARG A 547 -13.73 11.53 8.69
CA ARG A 547 -13.68 12.82 9.41
C ARG A 547 -14.93 13.11 10.24
N ASP A 548 -15.42 12.08 10.91
CA ASP A 548 -16.45 12.26 11.93
C ASP A 548 -15.90 13.17 13.03
N LYS A 549 -16.56 14.32 13.23
CA LYS A 549 -16.16 15.32 14.23
C LYS A 549 -16.19 14.78 15.66
N ALA A 550 -16.96 13.73 15.93
CA ALA A 550 -16.95 13.05 17.22
C ALA A 550 -15.66 12.22 17.45
N VAL A 551 -14.89 11.94 16.39
CA VAL A 551 -13.73 11.04 16.42
C VAL A 551 -12.42 11.76 16.09
N THR A 552 -12.46 12.75 15.20
CA THR A 552 -11.26 13.47 14.78
C THR A 552 -11.55 14.94 14.44
N SER A 553 -10.58 15.81 14.72
CA SER A 553 -10.58 17.22 14.33
C SER A 553 -9.97 17.49 12.96
N LEU A 554 -9.47 16.44 12.29
CA LEU A 554 -8.86 16.57 10.96
C LEU A 554 -9.91 17.00 9.93
N PRO A 555 -9.60 17.96 9.03
CA PRO A 555 -10.51 18.31 7.96
C PRO A 555 -10.59 17.18 6.92
N PHE A 556 -11.66 17.17 6.14
CA PHE A 556 -11.75 16.30 4.97
C PHE A 556 -10.66 16.69 3.96
N PRO A 557 -9.85 15.74 3.45
CA PRO A 557 -8.84 16.08 2.46
C PRO A 557 -9.46 16.78 1.25
N GLY A 558 -8.80 17.79 0.70
CA GLY A 558 -9.30 18.62 -0.39
C GLY A 558 -10.30 19.71 0.01
N ALA A 559 -10.85 19.69 1.24
CA ALA A 559 -11.76 20.74 1.72
C ALA A 559 -11.11 22.14 1.77
N THR A 560 -9.78 22.18 1.72
CA THR A 560 -8.93 23.36 1.77
C THR A 560 -8.49 23.83 0.38
N GLY A 561 -8.88 23.11 -0.69
CA GLY A 561 -8.43 23.33 -2.06
C GLY A 561 -7.05 22.73 -2.38
N ASN A 562 -6.40 22.07 -1.43
CA ASN A 562 -5.13 21.39 -1.64
C ASN A 562 -5.32 20.08 -2.41
N SER A 563 -4.27 19.65 -3.13
CA SER A 563 -4.27 18.34 -3.77
C SER A 563 -4.24 17.23 -2.72
N VAL A 564 -5.07 16.21 -2.91
CA VAL A 564 -5.11 15.03 -2.05
C VAL A 564 -4.21 13.96 -2.62
N THR A 565 -3.38 13.36 -1.77
CA THR A 565 -2.58 12.18 -2.12
C THR A 565 -3.02 10.96 -1.32
N THR A 566 -3.63 10.02 -2.02
CA THR A 566 -3.97 8.66 -1.59
C THR A 566 -3.01 7.63 -2.21
N GLY A 567 -1.85 8.07 -2.69
CA GLY A 567 -0.93 7.28 -3.51
C GLY A 567 -0.93 7.70 -4.98
N TRP A 568 -2.08 8.05 -5.57
CA TRP A 568 -2.18 8.42 -7.01
C TRP A 568 -3.34 9.40 -7.37
N GLY A 569 -3.84 10.17 -6.40
CA GLY A 569 -4.80 11.27 -6.64
C GLY A 569 -6.27 10.88 -6.83
N ASN A 570 -6.61 9.59 -6.70
CA ASN A 570 -8.00 9.11 -6.74
C ASN A 570 -8.44 8.63 -5.35
N TRP A 571 -9.70 8.83 -4.95
CA TRP A 571 -10.33 8.40 -3.69
C TRP A 571 -10.47 6.87 -3.56
N ASN A 572 -9.37 6.17 -3.82
CA ASN A 572 -9.25 4.74 -3.95
C ASN A 572 -8.25 4.27 -2.89
N ASP A 573 -8.18 2.98 -2.63
CA ASP A 573 -7.11 2.44 -1.78
C ASP A 573 -5.71 2.74 -2.38
N PRO A 574 -4.62 2.63 -1.60
CA PRO A 574 -3.27 2.96 -2.08
C PRO A 574 -2.81 2.21 -3.33
N PHE A 575 -3.44 1.07 -3.65
CA PHE A 575 -3.13 0.24 -4.81
C PHE A 575 -4.13 0.44 -5.96
N ASN A 576 -5.15 1.26 -5.73
CA ASN A 576 -6.23 1.54 -6.66
C ASN A 576 -6.95 0.22 -7.07
N ALA A 577 -6.99 -0.77 -6.19
CA ALA A 577 -7.65 -2.06 -6.39
C ALA A 577 -9.15 -2.03 -6.06
N LEU A 578 -9.52 -1.26 -5.03
CA LEU A 578 -10.87 -1.06 -4.56
C LEU A 578 -11.46 0.24 -5.15
N PRO A 579 -12.62 0.18 -5.80
CA PRO A 579 -13.17 1.28 -6.59
C PRO A 579 -13.74 2.43 -5.77
N ALA A 580 -14.13 2.19 -4.53
CA ALA A 580 -14.95 3.11 -3.77
C ALA A 580 -14.78 2.90 -2.27
N ALA A 581 -13.56 3.06 -1.76
CA ALA A 581 -13.20 2.70 -0.39
C ALA A 581 -14.18 3.26 0.67
N LEU A 582 -14.78 4.44 0.40
CA LEU A 582 -15.80 5.06 1.25
C LEU A 582 -17.19 4.42 1.09
N LEU A 583 -17.62 4.11 -0.14
CA LEU A 583 -18.91 3.44 -0.39
C LEU A 583 -18.92 1.99 0.10
N ILE A 584 -17.80 1.27 -0.05
CA ILE A 584 -17.68 -0.17 0.22
C ILE A 584 -17.48 -0.53 1.69
N ARG A 585 -17.56 0.43 2.60
CA ARG A 585 -17.48 0.12 4.03
C ARG A 585 -18.80 -0.51 4.52
N PRO A 586 -18.81 -1.54 5.38
CA PRO A 586 -20.03 -1.90 6.13
C PRO A 586 -20.55 -0.74 7.00
#